data_AF-A0A953JYC2-F1
#
_entry.id   AF-A0A953JYC2-F1
#
_cell.length_a   1.000
_cell.length_b   1.000
_cell.length_c   1.000
_cell.angle_alpha   90.00
_cell.angle_beta   90.00
_cell.angle_gamma   90.00
#
_symmetry.space_group_name_H-M   'P 1'
#
loop_
_entity.id
_entity.type
_entity.pdbx_description
1 polymer ?
#
loop_
_entity_poly.entity_id
_entity_poly.type
_entity_poly.pdbx_seq_one_letter_code
_entity_poly.pdbx_strand_id
1 'polypeptide(L)' 'MSNLYDGKAALALAAKKLKLRWNEAREDWNDSVSRRFERDHLAPLEPQINTVIQAIDRLADILHRAELDCRPQTDSIA' A
#
# COMPACT_ATOMS: atom_id res chain seq x y z
N MET A 1 -1.52 -12.32 10.97
CA MET A 1 -2.15 -11.36 10.03
C MET A 1 -1.92 -9.85 10.29
N SER A 2 -1.68 -9.33 11.52
CA SER A 2 -1.63 -7.87 11.74
C SER A 2 -0.51 -7.14 10.96
N ASN A 3 0.72 -7.67 10.98
CA ASN A 3 1.89 -6.99 10.41
C ASN A 3 1.75 -6.62 8.91
N LEU A 4 1.05 -7.45 8.13
CA LEU A 4 0.88 -7.21 6.70
C LEU A 4 -0.15 -6.09 6.43
N TYR A 5 -1.25 -6.07 7.19
CA TYR A 5 -2.23 -4.98 7.14
C TYR A 5 -1.67 -3.67 7.69
N ASP A 6 -0.88 -3.74 8.76
CA ASP A 6 -0.19 -2.60 9.36
C ASP A 6 0.77 -1.95 8.35
N GLY A 7 1.55 -2.77 7.63
CA GLY A 7 2.43 -2.31 6.54
C GLY A 7 1.66 -1.65 5.39
N LYS A 8 0.54 -2.22 4.95
CA LYS A 8 -0.35 -1.61 3.94
C LYS A 8 -0.87 -0.25 4.40
N ALA A 9 -1.34 -0.15 5.66
CA ALA A 9 -1.86 1.09 6.22
C ALA A 9 -0.78 2.18 6.28
N ALA A 10 0.42 1.82 6.72
CA ALA A 10 1.58 2.72 6.76
C ALA A 10 1.95 3.23 5.36
N LEU A 11 2.00 2.35 4.36
CA LEU A 11 2.29 2.72 2.97
C LEU A 11 1.24 3.68 2.40
N ALA A 12 -0.05 3.36 2.59
CA ALA A 12 -1.14 4.22 2.13
C ALA A 12 -1.11 5.61 2.80
N LEU A 13 -0.78 5.67 4.09
CA LEU A 13 -0.62 6.93 4.80
C LEU A 13 0.57 7.74 4.28
N ALA A 14 1.71 7.08 4.04
CA ALA A 14 2.90 7.73 3.48
C ALA A 14 2.63 8.31 2.08
N ALA A 15 1.92 7.56 1.24
CA ALA A 15 1.51 8.02 -0.10
C ALA A 15 0.62 9.27 -0.04
N LYS A 16 -0.36 9.29 0.87
CA LYS A 16 -1.20 10.48 1.10
C LYS A 16 -0.39 11.68 1.58
N LYS A 17 0.53 11.46 2.52
CA LYS A 17 1.44 12.52 3.01
C LYS A 17 2.30 13.08 1.88
N LEU A 18 2.87 12.22 1.04
CA LEU A 18 3.67 12.65 -0.11
C LEU A 18 2.86 13.54 -1.06
N LYS A 19 1.62 13.14 -1.40
CA LYS A 19 0.73 13.93 -2.26
C LYS A 19 0.39 15.29 -1.66
N LEU A 20 0.10 15.33 -0.35
CA LEU A 20 -0.15 16.59 0.36
C LEU A 20 1.07 17.52 0.30
N ARG A 21 2.25 17.01 0.67
CA ARG A 21 3.51 17.80 0.66
C ARG A 21 3.89 18.27 -0.74
N TRP A 22 3.61 17.45 -1.75
CA TRP A 22 3.85 17.84 -3.13
C TRP A 22 2.92 18.99 -3.56
N ASN A 23 1.63 18.92 -3.21
CA ASN A 23 0.70 20.00 -3.51
C ASN A 23 1.13 21.33 -2.85
N GLU A 24 1.51 21.28 -1.56
CA GLU A 24 2.06 22.44 -0.83
C GLU A 24 3.32 22.99 -1.53
N ALA A 25 4.28 22.12 -1.87
CA ALA A 25 5.52 22.54 -2.52
C ALA A 25 5.26 23.22 -3.88
N ARG A 26 4.25 22.77 -4.62
CA ARG A 26 3.91 23.34 -5.94
C ARG A 26 3.26 24.70 -5.91
N GLU A 27 2.79 25.17 -4.75
CA GLU A 27 2.24 26.52 -4.62
C GLU A 27 3.32 27.57 -4.97
N ASP A 28 4.53 27.36 -4.46
CA ASP A 28 5.68 28.24 -4.72
C ASP A 28 6.63 27.68 -5.80
N TRP A 29 6.70 26.36 -5.97
CA TRP A 29 7.59 25.70 -6.93
C TRP A 29 6.83 25.12 -8.13
N ASN A 30 6.50 25.98 -9.10
CA ASN A 30 5.74 25.60 -10.32
C ASN A 30 6.48 25.90 -11.63
N ASP A 31 7.79 25.71 -11.65
CA ASP A 31 8.61 25.90 -12.85
C ASP A 31 8.67 24.61 -13.72
N SER A 32 9.53 24.62 -14.74
CA SER A 32 9.74 23.45 -15.60
C SER A 32 10.44 22.30 -14.89
N VAL A 33 11.22 22.57 -13.83
CA VAL A 33 11.93 21.57 -13.05
C VAL A 33 10.95 20.80 -12.17
N SER A 34 10.02 21.49 -11.51
CA SER A 34 9.01 20.85 -10.66
C SER A 34 8.06 19.97 -11.47
N ARG A 35 7.64 20.43 -12.66
CA ARG A 35 6.86 19.62 -13.61
C ARG A 35 7.61 18.38 -14.09
N ARG A 36 8.92 18.50 -14.34
CA ARG A 36 9.77 17.35 -14.71
C ARG A 36 9.86 16.36 -13.55
N PHE A 37 10.09 16.88 -12.34
CA PHE A 37 10.19 16.06 -11.13
C PHE A 37 8.91 15.25 -10.89
N GLU A 38 7.74 15.89 -10.98
CA GLU A 38 6.47 15.18 -10.82
C GLU A 38 6.33 14.06 -11.84
N ARG A 39 6.53 14.36 -13.12
CA ARG A 39 6.33 13.39 -14.19
C ARG A 39 7.30 12.22 -14.09
N ASP A 40 8.56 12.49 -13.81
CA ASP A 40 9.63 11.49 -13.90
C ASP A 40 9.77 10.69 -12.59
N HIS A 41 9.33 11.25 -11.44
CA HIS A 41 9.54 10.61 -10.14
C HIS A 41 8.26 10.40 -9.33
N LEU A 42 7.31 11.34 -9.30
CA LEU A 42 6.11 11.20 -8.45
C LEU A 42 4.96 10.45 -9.12
N ALA A 43 4.63 10.81 -10.36
CA ALA A 43 3.55 10.19 -11.12
C ALA A 43 3.72 8.67 -11.28
N PRO A 44 4.93 8.11 -11.47
CA PRO A 44 5.13 6.66 -11.52
C PRO A 44 4.87 5.95 -10.19
N LEU A 45 4.97 6.64 -9.04
CA LEU A 45 4.80 6.00 -7.72
C LEU A 45 3.35 5.62 -7.43
N GLU A 46 2.37 6.40 -7.87
CA GLU A 46 0.96 6.12 -7.60
C GLU A 46 0.51 4.73 -8.12
N PRO A 47 0.71 4.37 -9.40
CA PRO A 47 0.36 3.02 -9.87
C PRO A 47 1.20 1.92 -9.21
N GLN A 48 2.47 2.18 -8.87
CA GLN A 48 3.33 1.21 -8.17
C GLN A 48 2.84 0.92 -6.75
N ILE A 49 2.51 1.97 -5.99
CA ILE A 49 1.96 1.86 -4.63
C ILE A 49 0.63 1.10 -4.68
N ASN A 50 -0.25 1.42 -5.64
CA ASN A 50 -1.50 0.70 -5.82
C ASN A 50 -1.28 -0.78 -6.14
N THR A 51 -0.28 -1.10 -6.96
CA THR A 51 0.10 -2.49 -7.27
C THR A 51 0.56 -3.24 -6.02
N VAL A 52 1.40 -2.60 -5.19
CA VAL A 52 1.88 -3.20 -3.93
C VAL A 52 0.73 -3.42 -2.95
N ILE A 53 -0.17 -2.45 -2.79
CA ILE A 53 -1.35 -2.59 -1.92
C ILE A 53 -2.22 -3.78 -2.35
N GLN A 54 -2.48 -3.93 -3.65
CA GLN A 54 -3.25 -5.07 -4.17
C GLN A 54 -2.53 -6.41 -3.96
N ALA A 55 -1.20 -6.44 -4.12
CA ALA A 55 -0.42 -7.65 -3.86
C ALA A 55 -0.48 -8.04 -2.37
N ILE A 56 -0.42 -7.05 -1.47
CA ILE A 56 -0.60 -7.26 -0.03
C ILE A 56 -1.97 -7.86 0.28
N ASP A 57 -3.05 -7.34 -0.32
CA ASP A 57 -4.40 -7.88 -0.09
C ASP A 57 -4.50 -9.35 -0.50
N ARG A 58 -3.97 -9.69 -1.68
CA ARG A 58 -3.93 -11.09 -2.16
C ARG A 58 -3.12 -12.00 -1.24
N LEU A 59 -1.98 -11.53 -0.75
CA LEU A 59 -1.14 -12.29 0.18
C LEU A 59 -1.86 -12.52 1.52
N ALA A 60 -2.56 -11.50 2.03
CA ALA A 60 -3.33 -11.60 3.26
C ALA A 60 -4.44 -12.66 3.13
N ASP A 61 -5.13 -12.68 1.99
CA ASP A 61 -6.18 -13.67 1.71
C ASP A 61 -5.63 -15.10 1.64
N ILE A 62 -4.50 -15.30 0.96
CA ILE A 62 -3.85 -16.63 0.85
C ILE A 62 -3.41 -17.12 2.24
N LEU A 63 -2.76 -16.26 3.02
CA LEU A 63 -2.33 -16.60 4.37
C LEU A 63 -3.51 -16.92 5.28
N HIS A 64 -4.61 -16.15 5.18
CA HIS A 64 -5.82 -16.43 5.95
C HIS A 64 -6.41 -17.80 5.63
N ARG A 65 -6.49 -18.16 4.34
CA ARG A 65 -6.97 -19.49 3.92
C ARG A 65 -6.06 -20.61 4.41
N ALA A 66 -4.74 -20.45 4.25
CA ALA A 66 -3.77 -21.42 4.74
C ALA A 66 -3.86 -21.60 6.28
N GLU A 67 -4.10 -20.52 7.03
CA GLU A 67 -4.34 -20.59 8.48
C GLU A 67 -5.62 -21.39 8.80
N LEU A 68 -6.69 -21.26 8.00
CA LEU A 68 -7.92 -22.02 8.18
C LEU A 68 -7.74 -23.50 7.84
N ASP A 69 -7.06 -23.81 6.74
CA ASP A 69 -6.80 -25.19 6.30
C ASP A 69 -5.91 -25.96 7.30
N CYS A 70 -5.05 -25.24 8.03
CA CYS A 70 -4.18 -25.83 9.06
C CYS A 70 -4.84 -25.92 10.44
N ARG A 71 -6.09 -25.44 10.63
CA ARG A 71 -6.76 -25.57 11.93
C ARG A 71 -7.12 -27.03 12.15
N PRO A 72 -6.75 -27.63 13.30
CA PRO A 72 -7.16 -28.99 13.60
C PRO A 72 -8.69 -29.03 13.60
N GLN A 73 -9.24 -29.92 12.77
CA GLN A 73 -10.63 -30.30 12.84
C GLN A 73 -10.82 -30.98 14.20
N THR A 74 -11.34 -30.23 15.18
CA THR A 74 -11.78 -30.81 16.45
C THR A 74 -13.00 -31.63 16.12
N ASP A 75 -12.77 -32.87 15.68
CA ASP A 75 -13.82 -33.85 15.54
C ASP A 75 -14.47 -33.99 16.90
N SER A 76 -15.74 -33.61 16.89
CA SER A 76 -16.76 -33.91 17.87
C SER A 76 -16.69 -35.40 18.22
N ILE A 77 -15.96 -35.76 19.26
CA ILE A 77 -16.19 -37.02 19.97
C ILE A 77 -17.34 -36.75 20.94
N ALA A 78 -18.36 -37.58 20.75
CA ALA A 78 -19.65 -37.67 21.43
C ALA A 78 -19.59 -37.62 22.96
#